data_AF-A0A7K0REW3-F1
#
_entry.id   AF-A0A7K0REW3-F1
#
_cell.length_a   1.000
_cell.length_b   1.000
_cell.length_c   1.000
_cell.angle_alpha   90.00
_cell.angle_beta   90.00
_cell.angle_gamma   90.00
#
_symmetry.space_group_name_H-M   'P 1'
#
loop_
_entity.id
_entity.type
_entity.pdbx_description
1 polymer ?
#
loop_
_entity_poly.entity_id
_entity_poly.type
_entity_poly.pdbx_seq_one_letter_code
_entity_poly.pdbx_strand_id
1 'polypeptide(L)'
;SDGSKWDAVGMDHTWSEYREGHGDVEWPTLRQEGQTVFRWAVWEMAKVAKRALDEAGITSDQLAAFIPHQANMRIIDEFAKQLALPESVIVARDIETTGNTSAASIPLATHRLLAEHPEVSGGLALEIGFGAGLVFGAQVVVLP
;
A
#
# COMPACT_ATOMS: atom_id res chain seq x y z
N SER A 1 -5.55 -12.62 -5.37
CA SER A 1 -6.68 -12.51 -4.42
C SER A 1 -7.42 -13.83 -4.41
N ASP A 2 -7.83 -14.32 -3.24
CA ASP A 2 -8.65 -15.53 -3.09
C ASP A 2 -10.14 -15.21 -2.82
N GLY A 3 -10.50 -13.92 -2.81
CA GLY A 3 -11.87 -13.44 -2.57
C GLY A 3 -12.40 -13.64 -1.14
N SER A 4 -11.63 -14.23 -0.23
CA SER A 4 -12.12 -14.62 1.12
C SER A 4 -12.43 -13.45 2.06
N LYS A 5 -12.00 -12.23 1.70
CA LYS A 5 -12.13 -10.99 2.51
C LYS A 5 -12.71 -9.83 1.71
N TRP A 6 -13.53 -10.13 0.70
CA TRP A 6 -14.07 -9.11 -0.22
C TRP A 6 -14.89 -8.03 0.49
N ASP A 7 -15.49 -8.36 1.63
CA ASP A 7 -16.34 -7.52 2.47
C ASP A 7 -15.57 -6.64 3.46
N ALA A 8 -14.25 -6.83 3.63
CA ALA A 8 -13.44 -6.09 4.60
C ALA A 8 -13.26 -4.61 4.24
N VAL A 9 -13.39 -4.25 2.96
CA VAL A 9 -13.42 -2.87 2.46
C VAL A 9 -14.43 -2.83 1.32
N GLY A 10 -15.47 -2.02 1.47
CA GLY A 10 -16.57 -1.98 0.52
C GLY A 10 -17.45 -0.75 0.71
N MET A 11 -18.53 -0.67 -0.06
CA MET A 11 -19.55 0.35 0.12
C MET A 11 -20.59 -0.13 1.13
N ASP A 12 -21.14 0.75 1.97
CA ASP A 12 -22.28 0.43 2.84
C ASP A 12 -23.59 0.18 2.07
N HIS A 13 -23.74 0.85 0.92
CA HIS A 13 -24.86 0.70 0.00
C HIS A 13 -24.39 0.64 -1.45
N THR A 14 -25.19 0.04 -2.31
CA THR A 14 -25.01 0.12 -3.76
C THR A 14 -25.67 1.37 -4.34
N TRP A 15 -25.22 1.80 -5.51
CA TRP A 15 -25.87 2.89 -6.25
C TRP A 15 -27.30 2.56 -6.68
N SER A 16 -27.60 1.28 -6.94
CA SER A 16 -28.94 0.83 -7.29
C SER A 16 -29.90 0.99 -6.10
N GLU A 17 -29.49 0.52 -4.91
CA GLU A 17 -30.27 0.67 -3.68
C GLU A 17 -30.53 2.15 -3.36
N TYR A 18 -29.51 3.00 -3.48
CA TYR A 18 -29.67 4.44 -3.26
C TYR A 18 -30.69 5.08 -4.23
N ARG A 19 -30.59 4.75 -5.53
CA ARG A 19 -31.47 5.29 -6.58
C ARG A 19 -32.92 4.82 -6.42
N GLU A 20 -33.11 3.56 -6.05
CA GLU A 20 -34.43 2.93 -5.95
C GLU A 20 -35.09 3.17 -4.58
N GLY A 21 -34.32 3.53 -3.56
CA GLY A 21 -34.79 3.81 -2.21
C GLY A 21 -35.54 5.14 -2.04
N HIS A 22 -35.65 5.98 -3.07
CA HIS A 22 -36.45 7.21 -3.08
C HIS A 22 -36.27 8.16 -1.86
N GLY A 23 -35.07 8.19 -1.27
CA GLY A 23 -34.73 9.02 -0.11
C GLY A 23 -34.64 8.27 1.23
N ASP A 24 -35.00 6.99 1.26
CA ASP A 24 -34.91 6.15 2.47
C ASP A 24 -33.53 5.48 2.64
N VAL A 25 -32.67 5.54 1.63
CA VAL A 25 -31.32 4.99 1.64
C VAL A 25 -30.32 6.14 1.69
N GLU A 26 -29.38 6.07 2.63
CA GLU A 26 -28.32 7.06 2.76
C GLU A 26 -27.35 7.02 1.57
N TRP A 27 -26.63 8.12 1.36
CA TRP A 27 -25.63 8.22 0.30
C TRP A 27 -24.56 7.12 0.45
N PRO A 28 -24.25 6.34 -0.60
CA PRO A 28 -23.22 5.30 -0.53
C PRO A 28 -21.85 5.86 -0.17
N THR A 29 -21.22 5.30 0.86
CA THR A 29 -19.87 5.67 1.28
C THR A 29 -18.96 4.46 1.45
N LEU A 30 -17.65 4.69 1.32
CA LEU A 30 -16.65 3.65 1.53
C LEU A 30 -16.52 3.36 3.03
N ARG A 31 -16.60 2.07 3.39
CA ARG A 31 -16.42 1.53 4.73
C ARG A 31 -15.27 0.53 4.76
N GLN A 32 -14.67 0.37 5.93
CA GLN A 32 -13.56 -0.54 6.14
C GLN A 32 -13.56 -1.13 7.55
N GLU A 33 -13.36 -2.44 7.62
CA GLU A 33 -13.03 -3.17 8.85
C GLU A 33 -11.55 -2.98 9.20
N GLY A 34 -11.23 -1.83 9.82
CA GLY A 34 -9.86 -1.34 10.03
C GLY A 34 -8.93 -2.37 10.68
N GLN A 35 -9.38 -3.06 11.72
CA GLN A 35 -8.58 -4.09 12.40
C GLN A 35 -8.30 -5.30 11.51
N THR A 36 -9.28 -5.72 10.71
CA THR A 36 -9.16 -6.86 9.80
C THR A 36 -8.15 -6.55 8.71
N VAL A 37 -8.24 -5.35 8.11
CA VAL A 37 -7.29 -4.88 7.09
C VAL A 37 -5.89 -4.71 7.68
N PHE A 38 -5.75 -4.14 8.88
CA PHE A 38 -4.45 -3.97 9.53
C PHE A 38 -3.76 -5.32 9.74
N ARG A 39 -4.46 -6.30 10.33
CA ARG A 39 -3.91 -7.65 10.54
C ARG A 39 -3.53 -8.28 9.20
N TRP A 40 -4.43 -8.25 8.22
CA TRP A 40 -4.15 -8.83 6.93
C TRP A 40 -2.91 -8.20 6.25
N ALA A 41 -2.79 -6.87 6.29
CA ALA A 41 -1.62 -6.18 5.76
C ALA A 41 -0.34 -6.66 6.45
N VAL A 42 -0.27 -6.56 7.77
CA VAL A 42 0.92 -6.92 8.56
C VAL A 42 1.36 -8.38 8.39
N TRP A 43 0.41 -9.33 8.33
CA TRP A 43 0.74 -10.75 8.31
C TRP A 43 0.91 -11.32 6.90
N GLU A 44 0.10 -10.87 5.93
CA GLU A 44 0.10 -11.47 4.60
C GLU A 44 0.90 -10.65 3.58
N MET A 45 0.83 -9.31 3.63
CA MET A 45 1.50 -8.47 2.61
C MET A 45 3.01 -8.38 2.84
N ALA A 46 3.50 -8.56 4.07
CA ALA A 46 4.94 -8.69 4.31
C ALA A 46 5.54 -9.91 3.59
N LYS A 47 4.78 -11.02 3.46
CA LYS A 47 5.21 -12.21 2.70
C LYS A 47 5.25 -11.90 1.20
N VAL A 48 4.30 -11.10 0.70
CA VAL A 48 4.25 -10.65 -0.70
C VAL A 48 5.45 -9.75 -1.01
N ALA A 49 5.78 -8.81 -0.13
CA ALA A 49 6.95 -7.95 -0.27
C ALA A 49 8.26 -8.76 -0.34
N LYS A 50 8.43 -9.76 0.54
CA LYS A 50 9.58 -10.68 0.50
C LYS A 50 9.65 -11.47 -0.81
N ARG A 51 8.50 -12.02 -1.24
CA ARG A 51 8.42 -12.74 -2.51
C ARG A 51 8.79 -11.87 -3.72
N ALA A 52 8.44 -10.58 -3.71
CA ALA A 52 8.83 -9.66 -4.78
C ALA A 52 10.35 -9.44 -4.84
N LEU A 53 11.03 -9.37 -3.68
CA LEU A 53 12.50 -9.34 -3.62
C LEU A 53 13.11 -10.65 -4.12
N ASP A 54 12.57 -11.79 -3.67
CA ASP A 54 13.01 -13.13 -4.09
C ASP A 54 12.88 -13.32 -5.61
N GLU A 55 11.73 -12.93 -6.20
CA GLU A 55 11.49 -13.01 -7.64
C GLU A 55 12.37 -12.03 -8.44
N ALA A 56 12.72 -10.88 -7.87
CA ALA A 56 13.69 -9.95 -8.45
C ALA A 56 15.15 -10.40 -8.28
N GLY A 57 15.41 -11.42 -7.46
CA GLY A 57 16.75 -11.95 -7.20
C GLY A 57 17.64 -11.01 -6.40
N ILE A 58 17.06 -10.18 -5.54
CA ILE A 58 17.80 -9.21 -4.70
C ILE A 58 17.46 -9.37 -3.22
N THR A 59 18.32 -8.83 -2.36
CA THR A 59 18.09 -8.70 -0.92
C THR A 59 17.69 -7.28 -0.55
N SER A 60 17.12 -7.09 0.65
CA SER A 60 16.62 -5.79 1.10
C SER A 60 17.71 -4.73 1.24
N ASP A 61 18.97 -5.12 1.48
CA ASP A 61 20.12 -4.22 1.54
C ASP A 61 20.55 -3.65 0.17
N GLN A 62 20.03 -4.20 -0.93
CA GLN A 62 20.27 -3.68 -2.28
C GLN A 62 19.25 -2.60 -2.69
N LEU A 63 18.22 -2.36 -1.88
CA LEU A 63 17.23 -1.32 -2.15
C LEU A 63 17.82 0.06 -1.86
N ALA A 64 17.55 1.01 -2.75
CA ALA A 64 17.68 2.43 -2.45
C ALA A 64 16.45 2.95 -1.69
N ALA A 65 15.26 2.43 -2.02
CA ALA A 65 14.02 2.88 -1.40
C ALA A 65 12.98 1.76 -1.18
N PHE A 66 12.07 1.98 -0.23
CA PHE A 66 10.87 1.19 -0.01
C PHE A 66 9.64 2.10 -0.05
N ILE A 67 8.73 1.84 -1.00
CA ILE A 67 7.60 2.70 -1.33
C ILE A 67 6.29 1.91 -1.23
N PRO A 68 5.81 1.61 -0.01
CA PRO A 68 4.53 0.93 0.17
C PRO A 68 3.35 1.86 -0.12
N HIS A 69 2.18 1.27 -0.32
CA HIS A 69 0.91 1.99 -0.26
C HIS A 69 0.79 2.75 1.07
N GLN A 70 0.44 4.04 0.98
CA GLN A 70 0.37 4.97 2.10
C GLN A 70 -0.94 4.80 2.88
N ALA A 71 -1.21 3.59 3.39
CA ALA A 71 -2.47 3.24 4.07
C ALA A 71 -2.52 3.69 5.53
N ASN A 72 -1.44 3.43 6.27
CA ASN A 72 -1.31 3.73 7.68
C ASN A 72 0.18 3.70 8.07
N MET A 73 0.67 4.71 8.80
CA MET A 73 2.08 4.78 9.20
C MET A 73 2.54 3.54 9.98
N ARG A 74 1.68 2.97 10.82
CA ARG A 74 2.00 1.76 11.61
C ARG A 74 2.18 0.51 10.74
N ILE A 75 1.50 0.43 9.59
CA ILE A 75 1.71 -0.67 8.64
C ILE A 75 3.06 -0.50 7.94
N ILE A 76 3.39 0.74 7.54
CA ILE A 76 4.66 1.08 6.90
C ILE A 76 5.83 0.71 7.83
N ASP A 77 5.74 1.10 9.10
CA ASP A 77 6.75 0.79 10.13
C ASP A 77 6.94 -0.73 10.31
N GLU A 78 5.82 -1.46 10.38
CA GLU A 78 5.85 -2.90 10.58
C GLU A 78 6.42 -3.63 9.36
N PHE A 79 6.16 -3.17 8.14
CA PHE A 79 6.83 -3.70 6.94
C PHE A 79 8.33 -3.45 6.95
N ALA A 80 8.76 -2.22 7.24
CA ALA A 80 10.19 -1.89 7.29
C ALA A 80 10.93 -2.81 8.27
N LYS A 81 10.31 -3.06 9.44
CA LYS A 81 10.83 -3.99 10.44
C LYS A 81 10.85 -5.45 9.96
N GLN A 82 9.76 -5.96 9.38
CA GLN A 82 9.67 -7.36 8.95
C GLN A 82 10.56 -7.69 7.74
N LEU A 83 10.84 -6.69 6.90
CA LEU A 83 11.78 -6.77 5.77
C LEU A 83 13.23 -6.56 6.21
N ALA A 84 13.46 -6.23 7.49
CA ALA A 84 14.77 -5.91 8.04
C ALA A 84 15.53 -4.90 7.16
N LEU A 85 14.83 -3.83 6.74
CA LEU A 85 15.43 -2.80 5.89
C LEU A 85 16.58 -2.12 6.66
N PRO A 86 17.78 -2.01 6.08
CA PRO A 86 18.85 -1.23 6.69
C PRO A 86 18.52 0.27 6.67
N GLU A 87 19.17 1.04 7.54
CA GLU A 87 18.98 2.50 7.64
C GLU A 87 19.29 3.25 6.34
N SER A 88 20.07 2.65 5.44
CA SER A 88 20.37 3.20 4.12
C SER A 88 19.18 3.18 3.15
N VAL A 89 18.14 2.37 3.41
CA VAL A 89 16.95 2.31 2.55
C VAL A 89 15.99 3.42 2.93
N ILE A 90 15.68 4.30 1.98
CA ILE A 90 14.74 5.39 2.21
C ILE A 90 13.32 4.83 2.23
N VAL A 91 12.62 4.98 3.36
CA VAL A 91 11.22 4.53 3.51
C VAL A 91 10.28 5.70 3.21
N ALA A 92 9.42 5.54 2.20
CA ALA A 92 8.48 6.58 1.83
C ALA A 92 7.34 6.73 2.87
N ARG A 93 7.17 7.96 3.38
CA ARG A 93 6.24 8.33 4.47
C ARG A 93 5.30 9.49 4.11
N ASP A 94 4.98 9.64 2.83
CA ASP A 94 4.13 10.73 2.32
C ASP A 94 2.72 10.77 2.95
N ILE A 95 2.27 9.66 3.55
CA ILE A 95 1.04 9.63 4.36
C ILE A 95 0.98 10.74 5.42
N GLU A 96 2.13 11.20 5.93
CA GLU A 96 2.23 12.25 6.96
C GLU A 96 1.50 13.54 6.56
N THR A 97 1.57 13.93 5.28
CA THR A 97 0.96 15.18 4.80
C THR A 97 -0.08 14.97 3.71
N THR A 98 -0.04 13.84 3.01
CA THR A 98 -0.90 13.56 1.85
C THR A 98 -2.04 12.59 2.19
N GLY A 99 -1.90 11.82 3.28
CA GLY A 99 -2.87 10.80 3.68
C GLY A 99 -2.95 9.60 2.72
N ASN A 100 -4.00 8.79 2.88
CA ASN A 100 -4.24 7.64 2.02
C ASN A 100 -4.97 8.05 0.74
N THR A 101 -4.24 8.10 -0.37
CA THR A 101 -4.74 8.45 -1.71
C THR A 101 -5.00 7.25 -2.60
N SER A 102 -5.23 6.06 -2.02
CA SER A 102 -5.54 4.82 -2.74
C SER A 102 -4.50 4.53 -3.83
N ALA A 103 -4.93 4.31 -5.08
CA ALA A 103 -4.08 3.97 -6.20
C ALA A 103 -2.99 5.02 -6.51
N ALA A 104 -3.21 6.29 -6.15
CA ALA A 104 -2.23 7.35 -6.40
C ALA A 104 -1.10 7.39 -5.38
N SER A 105 -1.20 6.64 -4.27
CA SER A 105 -0.28 6.83 -3.14
C SER A 105 1.16 6.48 -3.44
N ILE A 106 1.40 5.40 -4.19
CA ILE A 106 2.75 4.94 -4.52
C ILE A 106 3.42 5.97 -5.45
N PRO A 107 2.85 6.33 -6.62
CA PRO A 107 3.51 7.31 -7.49
C PRO A 107 3.66 8.70 -6.85
N LEU A 108 2.72 9.16 -6.01
CA LEU A 108 2.88 10.41 -5.26
C LEU A 108 4.05 10.33 -4.27
N ALA A 109 4.15 9.23 -3.53
CA ALA A 109 5.24 8.98 -2.60
C ALA A 109 6.59 8.86 -3.33
N THR A 110 6.64 8.19 -4.49
CA THR A 110 7.82 8.12 -5.35
C THR A 110 8.25 9.51 -5.83
N HIS A 111 7.30 10.32 -6.32
CA HIS A 111 7.59 11.68 -6.77
C HIS A 111 8.19 12.54 -5.65
N ARG A 112 7.59 12.50 -4.46
CA ARG A 112 8.10 13.22 -3.30
C ARG A 112 9.49 12.73 -2.89
N LEU A 113 9.67 11.41 -2.80
CA LEU A 113 10.95 10.82 -2.41
C LEU A 113 12.06 11.26 -3.36
N LEU A 114 11.83 11.30 -4.67
CA LEU A 114 12.81 11.78 -5.64
C LEU A 114 13.07 13.29 -5.56
N ALA A 115 12.08 14.09 -5.13
CA ALA A 115 12.27 15.52 -4.91
C ALA A 115 13.13 15.80 -3.67
N GLU A 116 12.99 14.98 -2.63
CA GLU A 116 13.75 15.09 -1.36
C GLU A 116 15.12 14.40 -1.44
N HIS A 117 15.22 13.33 -2.23
CA HIS A 117 16.37 12.43 -2.36
C HIS A 117 16.69 12.15 -3.83
N PRO A 118 17.11 13.15 -4.61
CA PRO A 118 17.41 12.96 -6.03
C PRO A 118 18.53 11.94 -6.28
N GLU A 119 19.40 11.69 -5.30
CA GLU A 119 20.49 10.72 -5.37
C GLU A 119 20.05 9.26 -5.53
N VAL A 120 18.78 8.93 -5.23
CA VAL A 120 18.27 7.55 -5.36
C VAL A 120 17.73 7.22 -6.76
N SER A 121 17.68 8.20 -7.67
CA SER A 121 17.33 7.95 -9.08
C SER A 121 18.26 6.89 -9.70
N GLY A 122 17.70 5.96 -10.48
CA GLY A 122 18.41 4.79 -10.99
C GLY A 122 18.67 3.67 -9.97
N GLY A 123 18.35 3.88 -8.69
CA GLY A 123 18.40 2.87 -7.64
C GLY A 123 17.20 1.93 -7.66
N LEU A 124 17.31 0.79 -6.96
CA LEU A 124 16.22 -0.18 -6.85
C LEU A 124 15.23 0.24 -5.78
N ALA A 125 13.93 0.19 -6.09
CA ALA A 125 12.86 0.43 -5.13
C ALA A 125 11.88 -0.75 -5.08
N LEU A 126 11.48 -1.13 -3.87
CA LEU A 126 10.38 -2.07 -3.67
C LEU A 126 9.07 -1.29 -3.51
N GLU A 127 8.12 -1.54 -4.40
CA GLU A 127 6.77 -0.98 -4.36
C GLU A 127 5.78 -2.08 -3.97
N ILE A 128 4.84 -1.79 -3.05
CA ILE A 128 3.77 -2.73 -2.68
C ILE A 128 2.44 -2.02 -2.48
N GLY A 129 1.46 -2.36 -3.32
CA GLY A 129 0.07 -1.92 -3.24
C GLY A 129 -0.84 -2.98 -2.63
N PHE A 130 -1.80 -2.56 -1.81
CA PHE A 130 -2.83 -3.43 -1.25
C PHE A 130 -4.10 -2.63 -0.92
N GLY A 131 -5.28 -3.23 -1.05
CA GLY A 131 -6.54 -2.52 -0.84
C GLY A 131 -7.78 -3.39 -1.06
N ALA A 132 -8.93 -2.72 -1.28
CA ALA A 132 -10.25 -3.35 -1.40
C ALA A 132 -10.29 -4.50 -2.42
N GLY A 133 -11.00 -5.58 -2.09
CA GLY A 133 -11.09 -6.80 -2.92
C GLY A 133 -10.95 -8.13 -2.15
N LEU A 134 -10.08 -8.32 -1.15
CA LEU A 134 -8.79 -7.63 -1.00
C LEU A 134 -7.86 -8.05 -2.14
N VAL A 135 -7.17 -7.08 -2.74
CA VAL A 135 -6.18 -7.30 -3.80
C VAL A 135 -4.85 -6.65 -3.43
N PHE A 136 -3.78 -7.13 -4.06
CA PHE A 136 -2.44 -6.64 -3.83
C PHE A 136 -1.56 -6.86 -5.06
N GLY A 137 -0.46 -6.11 -5.12
CA GLY A 137 0.61 -6.27 -6.10
C GLY A 137 1.89 -5.69 -5.55
N ALA A 138 3.02 -6.29 -5.88
CA ALA A 138 4.34 -5.80 -5.48
C ALA A 138 5.34 -6.02 -6.61
N GLN A 139 6.32 -5.14 -6.71
CA GLN A 139 7.35 -5.19 -7.74
C GLN A 139 8.61 -4.48 -7.24
N VAL A 140 9.77 -4.93 -7.74
CA VAL A 140 11.02 -4.19 -7.65
C VAL A 140 11.20 -3.43 -8.95
N VAL A 141 11.45 -2.13 -8.85
CA VAL A 141 11.64 -1.24 -10.01
C VAL A 141 12.94 -0.49 -9.91
N VAL A 142 13.41 0.04 -11.04
CA VAL A 142 14.46 1.06 -11.07
C VAL A 142 13.76 2.41 -10.99
N LEU A 143 14.15 3.25 -10.02
CA LEU A 143 13.59 4.59 -9.88
C LEU A 143 13.93 5.46 -11.09
N PRO A 144 12.97 6.27 -11.58
CA PRO A 144 13.16 7.13 -12.74
C PRO A 144 14.18 8.25 -12.51
#